data_AF-A0A523QZJ9-F1
#
_entry.id   AF-A0A523QZJ9-F1
#
_cell.length_a   1.000
_cell.length_b   1.000
_cell.length_c   1.000
_cell.angle_alpha   90.00
_cell.angle_beta   90.00
_cell.angle_gamma   90.00
#
_symmetry.space_group_name_H-M   'P 1'
#
loop_
_entity.id
_entity.type
_entity.pdbx_description
1 polymer ?
#
loop_
_entity_poly.entity_id
_entity_poly.type
_entity_poly.pdbx_seq_one_letter_code
_entity_poly.pdbx_strand_id
1 'polypeptide(L)'
;MDTVGRAMIDAKVMVKNYWTNGDALLQSMRSNEVHVAMAWDGGGWKLHKENPDIDFVAPKSGALGWIDTFALPAKAKNVDAAYKWINFILRPENAAVFTNAEKYGTASAGAVKLLDADVRKNFERSFPQKDIDNIKWYPPVPAKLESIEGKILDKVKAAK
;
A
#
# COMPACT_ATOMS: atom_id res chain seq x y z
N MET A 1 -9.38 5.21 21.40
CA MET A 1 -9.68 4.47 20.15
C MET A 1 -10.95 3.60 20.25
N ASP A 2 -11.68 3.57 21.39
CA ASP A 2 -12.85 2.69 21.54
C ASP A 2 -14.01 3.02 20.58
N THR A 3 -14.13 4.26 20.11
CA THR A 3 -15.10 4.61 19.04
C THR A 3 -14.76 3.91 17.73
N VAL A 4 -13.47 3.85 17.36
CA VAL A 4 -13.01 3.11 16.18
C VAL A 4 -13.26 1.62 16.37
N GLY A 5 -12.92 1.07 17.55
CA GLY A 5 -13.18 -0.34 17.86
C GLY A 5 -14.65 -0.73 17.74
N ARG A 6 -15.57 0.11 18.26
CA ARG A 6 -17.02 -0.11 18.10
C ARG A 6 -17.45 -0.08 16.63
N ALA A 7 -17.02 0.92 15.87
CA ALA A 7 -17.34 1.00 14.45
C ALA A 7 -16.83 -0.24 13.67
N MET A 8 -15.64 -0.75 14.01
CA MET A 8 -15.11 -1.98 13.42
C MET A 8 -15.94 -3.23 13.82
N ILE A 9 -16.39 -3.30 15.07
CA ILE A 9 -17.26 -4.40 15.56
C ILE A 9 -18.61 -4.36 14.84
N ASP A 10 -19.25 -3.18 14.75
CA ASP A 10 -20.54 -3.00 14.07
C ASP A 10 -20.44 -3.38 12.59
N ALA A 11 -19.29 -3.12 11.95
CA ALA A 11 -19.03 -3.48 10.56
C ALA A 11 -18.75 -4.98 10.33
N LYS A 12 -18.54 -5.80 11.37
CA LYS A 12 -18.16 -7.22 11.21
C LYS A 12 -19.19 -8.04 10.44
N VAL A 13 -20.46 -7.65 10.49
CA VAL A 13 -21.54 -8.30 9.71
C VAL A 13 -21.30 -8.24 8.19
N MET A 14 -20.49 -7.29 7.72
CA MET A 14 -20.09 -7.14 6.32
C MET A 14 -18.71 -7.77 6.03
N VAL A 15 -17.96 -8.21 7.05
CA VAL A 15 -16.60 -8.72 6.89
C VAL A 15 -16.63 -10.23 6.81
N LYS A 16 -16.33 -10.76 5.61
CA LYS A 16 -16.26 -12.21 5.38
C LYS A 16 -15.04 -12.86 6.05
N ASN A 17 -13.87 -12.25 5.90
CA ASN A 17 -12.63 -12.74 6.48
C ASN A 17 -11.61 -11.59 6.65
N TYR A 18 -10.58 -11.86 7.45
CA TYR A 18 -9.34 -11.09 7.49
C TYR A 18 -8.25 -11.96 6.89
N TRP A 19 -7.84 -11.67 5.67
CA TRP A 19 -6.83 -12.45 4.97
C TRP A 19 -5.44 -12.27 5.61
N THR A 20 -4.66 -13.35 5.65
CA THR A 20 -3.32 -13.37 6.28
C THR A 20 -2.17 -13.43 5.27
N ASN A 21 -2.47 -13.68 4.01
CA ASN A 21 -1.52 -13.62 2.90
C ASN A 21 -2.22 -13.13 1.62
N GLY A 22 -1.44 -12.56 0.70
CA GLY A 22 -1.95 -11.96 -0.52
C GLY A 22 -2.63 -12.97 -1.46
N ASP A 23 -2.13 -14.20 -1.57
CA ASP A 23 -2.72 -15.18 -2.49
C ASP A 23 -4.14 -15.57 -2.08
N ALA A 24 -4.40 -15.74 -0.79
CA ALA A 24 -5.74 -16.01 -0.27
C ALA A 24 -6.74 -14.88 -0.61
N LEU A 25 -6.30 -13.62 -0.50
CA LEU A 25 -7.09 -12.46 -0.92
C LEU A 25 -7.40 -12.50 -2.42
N LEU A 26 -6.40 -12.78 -3.26
CA LEU A 26 -6.62 -12.80 -4.71
C LEU A 26 -7.59 -13.92 -5.09
N GLN A 27 -7.49 -15.09 -4.46
CA GLN A 27 -8.40 -16.20 -4.71
C GLN A 27 -9.84 -15.91 -4.27
N SER A 28 -10.04 -15.24 -3.13
CA SER A 28 -11.39 -14.90 -2.65
C SER A 28 -12.09 -13.89 -3.56
N MET A 29 -11.34 -12.97 -4.18
CA MET A 29 -11.87 -12.09 -5.24
C MET A 29 -12.19 -12.88 -6.52
N ARG A 30 -11.31 -13.79 -6.96
CA ARG A 30 -11.53 -14.61 -8.18
C ARG A 30 -12.74 -15.52 -8.08
N SER A 31 -12.96 -16.12 -6.90
CA SER A 31 -14.09 -17.02 -6.66
C SER A 31 -15.41 -16.30 -6.40
N ASN A 32 -15.41 -14.95 -6.36
CA ASN A 32 -16.51 -14.14 -5.88
C ASN A 32 -16.93 -14.45 -4.43
N GLU A 33 -16.05 -14.99 -3.60
CA GLU A 33 -16.30 -15.13 -2.16
C GLU A 33 -16.40 -13.76 -1.48
N VAL A 34 -15.63 -12.78 -1.97
CA VAL A 34 -15.71 -11.38 -1.56
C VAL A 34 -15.77 -10.48 -2.80
N HIS A 35 -16.46 -9.35 -2.67
CA HIS A 35 -16.62 -8.37 -3.76
C HIS A 35 -15.83 -7.08 -3.54
N VAL A 36 -15.41 -6.83 -2.30
CA VAL A 36 -14.62 -5.66 -1.90
C VAL A 36 -13.58 -6.13 -0.90
N ALA A 37 -12.35 -5.67 -1.06
CA ALA A 37 -11.31 -5.94 -0.10
C ALA A 37 -10.32 -4.78 0.01
N MET A 38 -9.76 -4.62 1.21
CA MET A 38 -8.56 -3.82 1.39
C MET A 38 -7.38 -4.67 0.91
N ALA A 39 -6.61 -4.13 -0.03
CA ALA A 39 -5.56 -4.84 -0.75
C ALA A 39 -4.37 -3.90 -1.00
N TRP A 40 -3.24 -4.50 -1.39
CA TRP A 40 -2.16 -3.75 -2.01
C TRP A 40 -2.42 -3.57 -3.52
N ASP A 41 -1.94 -2.45 -4.05
CA ASP A 41 -2.05 -2.03 -5.46
C ASP A 41 -1.63 -3.12 -6.45
N GLY A 42 -0.46 -3.73 -6.25
CA GLY A 42 0.03 -4.80 -7.13
C GLY A 42 -0.90 -6.01 -7.22
N GLY A 43 -1.59 -6.35 -6.13
CA GLY A 43 -2.58 -7.42 -6.11
C GLY A 43 -3.83 -7.05 -6.90
N GLY A 44 -4.34 -5.83 -6.70
CA GLY A 44 -5.47 -5.31 -7.44
C GLY A 44 -5.21 -5.16 -8.94
N TRP A 45 -4.02 -4.68 -9.33
CA TRP A 45 -3.62 -4.60 -10.74
C TRP A 45 -3.47 -5.95 -11.41
N LYS A 46 -3.02 -6.98 -10.66
CA LYS A 46 -3.00 -8.35 -11.16
C LYS A 46 -4.42 -8.85 -11.44
N LEU A 47 -5.37 -8.63 -10.53
CA LEU A 47 -6.76 -9.01 -10.74
C LEU A 47 -7.39 -8.25 -11.91
N HIS A 48 -7.15 -6.95 -12.03
CA HIS A 48 -7.66 -6.14 -13.13
C HIS A 48 -7.16 -6.63 -14.51
N LYS A 49 -5.90 -7.06 -14.59
CA LYS A 49 -5.34 -7.64 -15.82
C LYS A 49 -6.00 -8.98 -16.19
N GLU A 50 -6.41 -9.76 -15.20
CA GLU A 50 -7.10 -11.04 -15.39
C GLU A 50 -8.59 -10.83 -15.71
N ASN A 51 -9.24 -9.88 -15.04
CA ASN A 51 -10.64 -9.50 -15.21
C ASN A 51 -10.81 -7.99 -15.00
N PRO A 52 -11.07 -7.20 -16.07
CA PRO A 52 -11.24 -5.75 -15.98
C PRO A 52 -12.41 -5.27 -15.11
N ASP A 53 -13.38 -6.14 -14.79
CA ASP A 53 -14.49 -5.81 -13.88
C ASP A 53 -14.04 -5.71 -12.41
N ILE A 54 -12.84 -6.21 -12.08
CA ILE A 54 -12.19 -6.02 -10.78
C ILE A 54 -11.22 -4.87 -10.91
N ASP A 55 -11.35 -3.85 -10.05
CA ASP A 55 -10.46 -2.70 -10.08
C ASP A 55 -9.89 -2.30 -8.71
N PHE A 56 -8.71 -1.71 -8.73
CA PHE A 56 -8.03 -1.09 -7.60
C PHE A 56 -8.15 0.42 -7.66
N VAL A 57 -8.78 1.00 -6.64
CA VAL A 57 -9.10 2.43 -6.60
C VAL A 57 -8.79 3.01 -5.23
N ALA A 58 -8.37 4.27 -5.21
CA ALA A 58 -8.30 5.04 -3.98
C ALA A 58 -9.73 5.33 -3.45
N PRO A 59 -10.01 5.12 -2.15
CA PRO A 59 -11.31 5.44 -1.58
C PRO A 59 -11.54 6.95 -1.54
N LYS A 60 -12.80 7.39 -1.71
CA LYS A 60 -13.20 8.81 -1.70
C LYS A 60 -12.80 9.56 -0.42
N SER A 61 -12.71 8.84 0.70
CA SER A 61 -12.25 9.38 1.99
C SER A 61 -10.75 9.73 2.03
N GLY A 62 -9.99 9.32 1.01
CA GLY A 62 -8.53 9.36 0.95
C GLY A 62 -7.91 8.01 1.25
N ALA A 63 -6.92 7.61 0.43
CA ALA A 63 -6.15 6.39 0.63
C ALA A 63 -5.16 6.55 1.79
N LEU A 64 -4.86 5.46 2.49
CA LEU A 64 -3.72 5.43 3.41
C LEU A 64 -2.43 5.45 2.58
N GLY A 65 -1.54 6.40 2.86
CA GLY A 65 -0.23 6.48 2.19
C GLY A 65 0.92 6.49 3.17
N TRP A 66 2.05 5.93 2.77
CA TRP A 66 3.33 5.97 3.49
C TRP A 66 4.47 6.11 2.49
N ILE A 67 5.66 6.45 2.99
CA ILE A 67 6.87 6.57 2.19
C ILE A 67 7.97 5.79 2.89
N ASP A 68 8.50 4.77 2.22
CA ASP A 68 9.70 4.08 2.67
C ASP A 68 10.92 4.87 2.21
N THR A 69 11.82 5.15 3.15
CA THR A 69 13.02 5.96 2.90
C THR A 69 14.28 5.22 3.28
N PHE A 70 15.38 5.49 2.57
CA PHE A 70 16.70 5.09 3.03
C PHE A 70 17.08 5.86 4.31
N ALA A 71 17.60 5.13 5.29
CA ALA A 71 18.20 5.70 6.50
C ALA A 71 19.62 5.15 6.68
N LEU A 72 20.55 6.00 7.10
CA LEU A 72 21.91 5.59 7.44
C LEU A 72 22.02 5.45 8.97
N PRO A 73 22.27 4.25 9.51
CA PRO A 73 22.52 4.08 10.93
C PRO A 73 23.71 4.92 11.39
N ALA A 74 23.61 5.55 12.57
CA ALA A 74 24.65 6.45 13.10
C ALA A 74 26.04 5.82 13.26
N LYS A 75 26.11 4.48 13.33
CA LYS A 75 27.36 3.70 13.45
C LYS A 75 27.76 3.00 12.15
N ALA A 76 27.15 3.36 11.02
CA ALA A 76 27.48 2.79 9.71
C ALA A 76 28.98 2.97 9.42
N LYS A 77 29.63 1.87 9.00
CA LYS A 77 31.09 1.84 8.80
C LYS A 77 31.52 2.31 7.42
N ASN A 78 30.63 2.24 6.43
CA ASN A 78 30.91 2.61 5.05
C ASN A 78 29.83 3.55 4.50
N VAL A 79 29.84 4.78 5.03
CA VAL A 79 28.88 5.84 4.67
C VAL A 79 29.01 6.22 3.19
N ASP A 80 30.24 6.27 2.67
CA ASP A 80 30.49 6.62 1.27
C ASP A 80 29.86 5.65 0.29
N ALA A 81 29.97 4.34 0.54
CA ALA A 81 29.30 3.33 -0.29
C ALA A 81 27.78 3.41 -0.19
N ALA A 82 27.24 3.70 1.01
CA ALA A 82 25.81 3.89 1.19
C ALA A 82 25.27 5.06 0.35
N TYR A 83 25.96 6.21 0.35
CA TYR A 83 25.59 7.33 -0.51
C TYR A 83 25.71 7.00 -2.00
N LYS A 84 26.77 6.28 -2.42
CA LYS A 84 26.90 5.83 -3.81
C LYS A 84 25.74 4.93 -4.23
N TRP A 85 25.29 4.03 -3.36
CA TRP A 85 24.13 3.18 -3.59
C TRP A 85 22.82 3.96 -3.69
N ILE A 86 22.56 4.87 -2.75
CA ILE A 86 21.37 5.71 -2.75
C ILE A 86 21.32 6.58 -4.02
N ASN A 87 22.44 7.21 -4.37
CA ASN A 87 22.54 7.99 -5.62
C ASN A 87 22.35 7.11 -6.85
N PHE A 88 22.86 5.87 -6.85
CA PHE A 88 22.66 4.93 -7.94
C PHE A 88 21.19 4.57 -8.12
N ILE A 89 20.52 4.10 -7.07
CA ILE A 89 19.14 3.59 -7.17
C ILE A 89 18.13 4.71 -7.46
N LEU A 90 18.41 5.95 -7.05
CA LEU A 90 17.54 7.10 -7.28
C LEU A 90 17.69 7.76 -8.65
N ARG A 91 18.65 7.34 -9.50
CA ARG A 91 18.68 7.82 -10.89
C ARG A 91 17.43 7.36 -11.65
N PRO A 92 16.82 8.20 -12.51
CA PRO A 92 15.54 7.90 -13.13
C PRO A 92 15.47 6.55 -13.82
N GLU A 93 16.52 6.18 -14.56
CA GLU A 93 16.61 4.91 -15.29
C GLU A 93 16.65 3.70 -14.35
N ASN A 94 17.36 3.81 -13.23
CA ASN A 94 17.48 2.72 -12.25
C ASN A 94 16.21 2.58 -11.41
N ALA A 95 15.64 3.71 -10.99
CA ALA A 95 14.36 3.73 -10.29
C ALA A 95 13.23 3.17 -11.16
N ALA A 96 13.23 3.47 -12.46
CA ALA A 96 12.26 2.91 -13.40
C ALA A 96 12.40 1.40 -13.57
N VAL A 97 13.63 0.85 -13.62
CA VAL A 97 13.86 -0.60 -13.62
C VAL A 97 13.20 -1.24 -12.39
N PHE A 98 13.40 -0.66 -11.20
CA PHE A 98 12.78 -1.16 -9.97
C PHE A 98 11.25 -1.06 -10.02
N THR A 99 10.69 0.10 -10.39
CA THR A 99 9.23 0.29 -10.47
C THR A 99 8.59 -0.60 -11.53
N ASN A 100 9.24 -0.88 -12.66
CA ASN A 100 8.67 -1.79 -13.67
C ASN A 100 8.62 -3.24 -13.16
N ALA A 101 9.61 -3.66 -12.38
CA ALA A 101 9.65 -5.00 -11.79
C ALA A 101 8.69 -5.15 -10.61
N GLU A 102 8.81 -4.26 -9.62
CA GLU A 102 8.15 -4.38 -8.32
C GLU A 102 6.82 -3.62 -8.24
N LYS A 103 6.59 -2.70 -9.17
CA LYS A 103 5.31 -1.96 -9.33
C LYS A 103 4.99 -1.00 -8.18
N TYR A 104 5.98 -0.64 -7.36
CA TYR A 104 5.86 0.42 -6.37
C TYR A 104 6.20 1.79 -6.95
N GLY A 105 5.45 2.81 -6.53
CA GLY A 105 5.71 4.20 -6.90
C GLY A 105 7.09 4.66 -6.43
N THR A 106 7.73 5.54 -7.21
CA THR A 106 9.06 6.07 -6.89
C THR A 106 9.04 7.59 -6.74
N ALA A 107 9.84 8.10 -5.80
CA ALA A 107 10.09 9.53 -5.62
C ALA A 107 11.18 10.08 -6.57
N SER A 108 11.79 9.23 -7.42
CA SER A 108 12.79 9.66 -8.39
C SER A 108 12.15 10.53 -9.49
N ALA A 109 12.55 11.80 -9.52
CA ALA A 109 12.04 12.76 -10.49
C ALA A 109 12.38 12.33 -11.92
N GLY A 110 11.35 12.18 -12.77
CA GLY A 110 11.49 11.79 -14.17
C GLY A 110 11.42 10.28 -14.44
N ALA A 111 11.52 9.43 -13.42
CA ALA A 111 11.42 7.97 -13.58
C ALA A 111 10.07 7.53 -14.19
N VAL A 112 8.98 8.25 -13.89
CA VAL A 112 7.63 7.99 -14.43
C VAL A 112 7.61 7.95 -15.97
N LYS A 113 8.46 8.75 -16.63
CA LYS A 113 8.56 8.80 -18.11
C LYS A 113 9.19 7.55 -18.71
N LEU A 114 9.91 6.78 -17.90
CA LEU A 114 10.65 5.59 -18.28
C LEU A 114 9.92 4.29 -17.87
N LEU A 115 8.75 4.41 -17.23
CA LEU A 115 7.94 3.25 -16.88
C LEU A 115 7.31 2.62 -18.12
N ASP A 116 7.16 1.30 -18.05
CA ASP A 116 6.41 0.52 -19.04
C ASP A 116 4.97 1.02 -19.13
N ALA A 117 4.38 0.93 -20.32
CA ALA A 117 3.09 1.55 -20.60
C ALA A 117 1.96 0.98 -19.73
N ASP A 118 2.00 -0.31 -19.39
CA ASP A 118 1.01 -0.96 -18.54
C ASP A 118 1.16 -0.55 -17.07
N VAL A 119 2.40 -0.48 -16.57
CA VAL A 119 2.71 0.02 -15.22
C VAL A 119 2.24 1.47 -15.06
N ARG A 120 2.60 2.34 -16.02
CA ARG A 120 2.17 3.75 -16.01
C ARG A 120 0.65 3.90 -16.00
N LYS A 121 -0.06 3.17 -16.87
CA LYS A 121 -1.52 3.20 -16.95
C LYS A 121 -2.19 2.76 -15.65
N ASN A 122 -1.62 1.78 -14.96
CA ASN A 122 -2.11 1.35 -13.65
C ASN A 122 -1.99 2.47 -12.60
N PHE A 123 -0.85 3.16 -12.54
CA PHE A 123 -0.70 4.32 -11.65
C PHE A 123 -1.69 5.43 -12.00
N GLU A 124 -1.83 5.80 -13.28
CA GLU A 124 -2.75 6.87 -13.72
C GLU A 124 -4.21 6.54 -13.40
N ARG A 125 -4.60 5.26 -13.54
CA ARG A 125 -5.97 4.79 -13.27
C ARG A 125 -6.26 4.71 -11.77
N SER A 126 -5.35 4.15 -10.97
CA SER A 126 -5.56 3.92 -9.54
C SER A 126 -5.28 5.14 -8.67
N PHE A 127 -4.39 6.03 -9.13
CA PHE A 127 -3.90 7.17 -8.37
C PHE A 127 -3.86 8.46 -9.23
N PRO A 128 -5.00 8.93 -9.77
CA PRO A 128 -5.05 10.23 -10.41
C PRO A 128 -4.69 11.33 -9.41
N GLN A 129 -4.23 12.49 -9.90
CA GLN A 129 -3.70 13.57 -9.05
C GLN A 129 -4.65 13.96 -7.90
N LYS A 130 -5.96 14.00 -8.14
CA LYS A 130 -6.98 14.29 -7.12
C LYS A 130 -6.93 13.34 -5.91
N ASP A 131 -6.56 12.08 -6.14
CA ASP A 131 -6.51 11.04 -5.11
C ASP A 131 -5.16 11.09 -4.39
N ILE A 132 -4.08 11.41 -5.12
CA ILE A 132 -2.76 11.73 -4.54
C ILE A 132 -2.87 12.93 -3.58
N ASP A 133 -3.55 13.99 -4.01
CA ASP A 133 -3.76 15.20 -3.20
C ASP A 133 -4.64 14.95 -1.96
N ASN A 134 -5.41 13.85 -1.97
CA ASN A 134 -6.29 13.46 -0.87
C ASN A 134 -5.72 12.34 0.01
N ILE A 135 -4.47 11.91 -0.19
CA ILE A 135 -3.82 10.88 0.63
C ILE A 135 -3.90 11.25 2.12
N LYS A 136 -4.23 10.24 2.94
CA LYS A 136 -4.11 10.28 4.40
C LYS A 136 -2.78 9.63 4.77
N TRP A 137 -1.78 10.47 4.99
CA TRP A 137 -0.43 10.01 5.31
C TRP A 137 -0.39 9.32 6.68
N TYR A 138 0.27 8.17 6.74
CA TYR A 138 0.49 7.42 7.95
C TYR A 138 1.26 8.31 8.95
N PRO A 139 0.71 8.58 10.14
CA PRO A 139 1.35 9.48 11.08
C PRO A 139 2.57 8.81 11.72
N PRO A 140 3.53 9.59 12.27
CA PRO A 140 4.54 9.05 13.17
C PRO A 140 3.85 8.33 14.33
N VAL A 141 4.17 7.05 14.55
CA VAL A 141 3.53 6.23 15.59
C VAL A 141 4.12 6.59 16.96
N PRO A 142 3.34 7.18 17.88
CA PRO A 142 3.81 7.40 19.24
C PRO A 142 3.99 6.06 19.97
N ALA A 143 4.98 5.97 20.86
CA ALA A 143 5.34 4.72 21.57
C ALA A 143 4.18 4.02 22.34
N LYS A 144 3.06 4.70 22.61
CA LYS A 144 1.89 4.14 23.27
C LYS A 144 0.75 3.75 22.32
N LEU A 145 0.79 4.21 21.07
CA LEU A 145 -0.31 4.00 20.12
C LEU A 145 -0.42 2.53 19.73
N GLU A 146 0.69 1.86 19.44
CA GLU A 146 0.69 0.42 19.07
C GLU A 146 0.04 -0.46 20.14
N SER A 147 0.31 -0.18 21.43
CA SER A 147 -0.31 -0.91 22.54
C SER A 147 -1.82 -0.67 22.62
N ILE A 148 -2.27 0.55 22.32
CA ILE A 148 -3.70 0.88 22.27
C ILE A 148 -4.36 0.19 21.07
N GLU A 149 -3.74 0.24 19.90
CA GLU A 149 -4.21 -0.42 18.67
C GLU A 149 -4.34 -1.92 18.86
N GLY A 150 -3.32 -2.58 19.43
CA GLY A 150 -3.34 -4.01 19.74
C GLY A 150 -4.53 -4.39 20.63
N LYS A 151 -4.73 -3.66 21.74
CA LYS A 151 -5.87 -3.90 22.66
C LYS A 151 -7.23 -3.73 21.98
N ILE A 152 -7.36 -2.74 21.09
CA ILE A 152 -8.60 -2.53 20.34
C ILE A 152 -8.81 -3.65 19.31
N LEU A 153 -7.76 -4.04 18.59
CA LEU A 153 -7.82 -5.12 17.61
C LEU A 153 -8.20 -6.45 18.25
N ASP A 154 -7.71 -6.74 19.46
CA ASP A 154 -8.09 -7.94 20.22
C ASP A 154 -9.58 -7.93 20.57
N LYS A 155 -10.13 -6.79 21.01
CA LYS A 155 -11.58 -6.63 21.24
C LYS A 155 -12.38 -6.85 19.95
N VAL A 156 -11.94 -6.28 18.84
CA VAL A 156 -12.59 -6.45 17.52
C VAL A 156 -12.58 -7.92 17.11
N LYS A 157 -11.45 -8.62 17.26
CA LYS A 157 -11.33 -10.04 16.91
C LYS A 157 -12.24 -10.92 17.77
N ALA A 158 -12.32 -10.66 19.08
CA ALA A 158 -13.12 -11.44 20.02
C ALA A 158 -14.64 -11.21 19.93
N ALA A 159 -15.08 -10.05 19.42
CA ALA A 159 -16.50 -9.78 19.20
C ALA A 159 -17.13 -10.76 18.20
N LYS A 160 -18.40 -11.11 18.37
CA LYS A 160 -19.13 -11.99 17.45
C LYS A 160 -19.85 -11.18 16.37
#